data_AF-A0A2D8VAS7-F1
#
_entry.id   AF-A0A2D8VAS7-F1
#
_cell.length_a   1.000
_cell.length_b   1.000
_cell.length_c   1.000
_cell.angle_alpha   90.00
_cell.angle_beta   90.00
_cell.angle_gamma   90.00
#
_symmetry.space_group_name_H-M   'P 1'
#
loop_
_entity.id
_entity.type
_entity.pdbx_description
1 polymer ?
#
loop_
_entity_poly.entity_id
_entity_poly.type
_entity_poly.pdbx_seq_one_letter_code
_entity_poly.pdbx_strand_id
1 'polypeptide(L)'
;MSQATSTPDTFWSSLREQLLDVIPPDTFRVWFDNMRVGRLDEDGCELIAPNEFSAIWIRDNYLDIIRREADRLVGHPFTIELLGELSELPVDGNDRMKSSAKPSGKRSSRLSGPALQGRSLGINPKNTFTNFIVGGGSELAHAACIAVANAPAHAYNP
;
A
#
# COMPACT_ATOMS: atom_id res chain seq x y z
N MET A 1 -22.11 -27.92 18.88
CA MET A 1 -20.67 -27.64 19.04
C MET A 1 -20.36 -26.45 18.14
N SER A 2 -20.65 -25.22 18.57
CA SER A 2 -20.62 -24.04 17.69
C SER A 2 -20.46 -22.75 18.51
N GLN A 3 -19.26 -22.40 18.97
CA GLN A 3 -18.98 -21.12 19.66
C GLN A 3 -17.57 -20.54 19.37
N ALA A 4 -16.94 -20.89 18.25
CA ALA A 4 -15.54 -20.48 17.99
C ALA A 4 -15.37 -19.20 17.16
N THR A 5 -16.44 -18.56 16.68
CA THR A 5 -16.35 -17.39 15.77
C THR A 5 -16.87 -16.08 16.35
N SER A 6 -17.27 -16.03 17.63
CA SER A 6 -17.90 -14.82 18.20
C SER A 6 -16.93 -13.69 18.59
N THR A 7 -15.61 -13.92 18.55
CA THR A 7 -14.60 -12.92 18.95
C THR A 7 -13.57 -12.66 17.85
N PRO A 8 -13.25 -11.38 17.55
CA PRO A 8 -12.27 -11.00 16.51
C PRO A 8 -10.92 -11.69 16.66
N ASP A 9 -10.43 -11.83 17.90
CA ASP A 9 -9.16 -12.47 18.22
C ASP A 9 -9.14 -13.97 17.88
N THR A 10 -10.27 -14.66 18.06
CA THR A 10 -10.37 -16.11 17.80
C THR A 10 -10.42 -16.39 16.29
N PHE A 11 -11.16 -15.54 15.55
CA PHE A 11 -11.15 -15.57 14.09
C PHE A 11 -9.74 -15.32 13.54
N TRP A 12 -9.05 -14.28 14.04
CA TRP A 12 -7.69 -13.96 13.61
C TRP A 12 -6.70 -15.08 13.90
N SER A 13 -6.77 -15.68 15.09
CA SER A 13 -5.89 -16.77 15.48
C SER A 13 -6.07 -17.98 14.56
N SER A 14 -7.33 -18.31 14.23
CA SER A 14 -7.66 -19.40 13.33
C SER A 14 -7.23 -19.11 11.89
N LEU A 15 -7.43 -17.89 11.41
CA LEU A 15 -6.98 -17.45 10.09
C LEU A 15 -5.45 -17.45 9.99
N ARG A 16 -4.75 -17.04 11.06
CA ARG A 16 -3.28 -17.09 11.16
C ARG A 16 -2.73 -18.51 11.03
N GLU A 17 -3.35 -19.49 11.66
CA GLU A 17 -2.94 -20.89 11.52
C GLU A 17 -3.08 -21.39 10.07
N GLN A 18 -4.18 -21.07 9.39
CA GLN A 18 -4.36 -21.41 7.96
C GLN A 18 -3.32 -20.71 7.09
N LEU A 19 -3.07 -19.42 7.33
CA LEU A 19 -2.10 -18.64 6.57
C LEU A 19 -0.65 -19.13 6.76
N LEU A 20 -0.30 -19.63 7.94
CA LEU A 20 1.03 -20.20 8.23
C LEU A 20 1.33 -21.49 7.45
N ASP A 21 0.31 -22.24 7.03
CA ASP A 21 0.48 -23.44 6.20
C ASP A 21 0.78 -23.08 4.73
N VAL A 22 0.25 -21.94 4.26
CA VAL A 22 0.36 -21.50 2.86
C VAL A 22 1.50 -20.50 2.65
N ILE A 23 1.80 -19.68 3.66
CA ILE A 23 2.77 -18.58 3.57
C ILE A 23 4.05 -18.95 4.34
N PRO A 24 5.25 -18.74 3.75
CA PRO A 24 6.49 -18.95 4.45
C PRO A 24 6.56 -18.17 5.78
N PRO A 25 7.08 -18.78 6.86
CA PRO A 25 7.05 -18.20 8.20
C PRO A 25 7.81 -16.87 8.29
N ASP A 26 8.89 -16.69 7.51
CA ASP A 26 9.62 -15.42 7.45
C ASP A 26 8.77 -14.29 6.88
N THR A 27 8.03 -14.56 5.80
CA THR A 27 7.11 -13.60 5.20
C THR A 27 5.94 -13.30 6.13
N PHE A 28 5.39 -14.33 6.77
CA PHE A 28 4.30 -14.16 7.72
C PHE A 28 4.72 -13.22 8.87
N ARG A 29 5.90 -13.43 9.45
CA ARG A 29 6.42 -12.60 10.55
C ARG A 29 6.62 -11.14 10.18
N VAL A 30 7.07 -10.85 8.96
CA VAL A 30 7.31 -9.47 8.52
C VAL A 30 6.01 -8.71 8.28
N TRP A 31 5.03 -9.35 7.65
CA TRP A 31 3.85 -8.66 7.12
C TRP A 31 2.59 -8.82 7.97
N PHE A 32 2.43 -9.95 8.65
CA PHE A 32 1.18 -10.31 9.35
C PHE A 32 1.30 -10.26 10.88
N ASP A 33 2.50 -10.24 11.45
CA ASP A 33 2.68 -10.29 12.92
C ASP A 33 2.19 -9.02 13.62
N ASN A 34 2.28 -7.87 12.95
CA ASN A 34 1.81 -6.57 13.44
C ASN A 34 0.41 -6.20 12.94
N MET A 35 -0.32 -7.15 12.33
CA MET A 35 -1.70 -6.91 11.93
C MET A 35 -2.65 -7.04 13.11
N ARG A 36 -3.68 -6.21 13.10
CA ARG A 36 -4.80 -6.29 14.03
C ARG A 36 -6.09 -6.49 13.28
N VAL A 37 -7.03 -7.18 13.90
CA VAL A 37 -8.41 -7.16 13.42
C VAL A 37 -9.07 -5.90 13.95
N GLY A 38 -9.62 -5.12 13.03
CA GLY A 38 -10.49 -4.00 13.36
C GLY A 38 -11.89 -4.54 13.62
N ARG A 39 -12.78 -4.27 12.68
CA ARG A 39 -14.17 -4.71 12.75
C ARG A 39 -14.33 -6.12 12.18
N LEU A 40 -15.12 -6.95 12.88
CA LEU A 40 -15.59 -8.24 12.40
C LEU A 40 -17.11 -8.21 12.37
N ASP A 41 -17.70 -8.35 11.18
CA ASP A 41 -19.13 -8.53 10.94
C ASP A 41 -19.40 -9.96 10.44
N GLU A 42 -20.67 -10.33 10.31
CA GLU A 42 -21.07 -11.69 9.89
C GLU A 42 -20.56 -12.04 8.47
N ASP A 43 -20.48 -11.06 7.58
CA ASP A 43 -20.09 -11.24 6.17
C ASP A 43 -18.72 -10.61 5.80
N GLY A 44 -18.01 -10.02 6.76
CA GLY A 44 -16.73 -9.39 6.47
C GLY A 44 -15.86 -9.02 7.66
N CYS A 45 -14.58 -8.78 7.38
CA CYS A 45 -13.56 -8.44 8.36
C CYS A 45 -12.65 -7.34 7.84
N GLU A 46 -12.35 -6.38 8.72
CA GLU A 46 -11.34 -5.36 8.51
C GLU A 46 -10.03 -5.80 9.17
N LEU A 47 -8.97 -5.89 8.36
CA LEU A 47 -7.61 -6.13 8.81
C LEU A 47 -6.81 -4.84 8.75
N ILE A 48 -6.31 -4.42 9.91
CA ILE A 48 -5.50 -3.23 10.07
C ILE A 48 -4.04 -3.62 10.03
N ALA A 49 -3.34 -3.20 8.98
CA ALA A 49 -1.90 -3.32 8.84
C ALA A 49 -1.19 -2.16 9.56
N PRO A 50 0.06 -2.36 10.02
CA PRO A 50 0.81 -1.33 10.75
C PRO A 50 1.10 -0.07 9.92
N ASN A 51 1.04 -0.16 8.59
CA ASN A 51 1.18 0.97 7.69
C ASN A 51 0.46 0.70 6.36
N GLU A 52 0.25 1.75 5.57
CA GLU A 52 -0.44 1.68 4.27
C GLU A 52 0.33 0.83 3.24
N PHE A 53 1.67 0.86 3.24
CA PHE A 53 2.47 0.06 2.30
C PHE A 53 2.30 -1.44 2.54
N SER A 54 2.25 -1.88 3.79
CA SER A 54 1.97 -3.26 4.18
C SER A 54 0.55 -3.65 3.77
N ALA A 55 -0.44 -2.78 3.98
CA ALA A 55 -1.80 -3.03 3.52
C ALA A 55 -1.85 -3.22 1.99
N ILE A 56 -1.17 -2.36 1.23
CA ILE A 56 -1.10 -2.46 -0.24
C ILE A 56 -0.39 -3.74 -0.68
N TRP A 57 0.77 -4.04 -0.10
CA TRP A 57 1.56 -5.21 -0.50
C TRP A 57 0.83 -6.53 -0.20
N ILE A 58 0.23 -6.64 0.98
CA ILE A 58 -0.57 -7.81 1.38
C ILE A 58 -1.80 -7.92 0.49
N ARG A 59 -2.44 -6.80 0.15
CA ARG A 59 -3.57 -6.78 -0.77
C ARG A 59 -3.18 -7.29 -2.17
N ASP A 60 -2.06 -6.84 -2.71
CA ASP A 60 -1.67 -7.18 -4.08
C ASP A 60 -1.13 -8.63 -4.20
N ASN A 61 -0.52 -9.17 -3.15
CA ASN A 61 0.15 -10.48 -3.21
C ASN A 61 -0.64 -11.61 -2.51
N TYR A 62 -1.41 -11.29 -1.48
CA TYR A 62 -2.02 -12.28 -0.58
C TYR A 62 -3.53 -12.13 -0.42
N LEU A 63 -4.18 -11.09 -0.95
CA LEU A 63 -5.63 -10.92 -0.79
C LEU A 63 -6.43 -12.14 -1.24
N ASP A 64 -6.08 -12.72 -2.38
CA ASP A 64 -6.76 -13.91 -2.90
C ASP A 64 -6.59 -15.12 -1.97
N ILE A 65 -5.41 -15.28 -1.38
CA ILE A 65 -5.12 -16.36 -0.41
C ILE A 65 -5.92 -16.13 0.87
N ILE A 66 -5.87 -14.93 1.42
CA ILE A 66 -6.58 -14.59 2.66
C ILE A 66 -8.09 -14.75 2.47
N ARG A 67 -8.66 -14.30 1.34
CA ARG A 67 -10.07 -14.49 1.01
C ARG A 67 -10.44 -15.96 0.95
N ARG A 68 -9.64 -16.78 0.26
CA ARG A 68 -9.90 -18.22 0.15
C ARG A 68 -9.89 -18.92 1.52
N GLU A 69 -8.91 -18.59 2.36
CA GLU A 69 -8.84 -19.18 3.70
C GLU A 69 -9.96 -18.68 4.61
N ALA A 70 -10.36 -17.41 4.50
CA ALA A 70 -11.51 -16.90 5.24
C ALA A 70 -12.83 -17.55 4.78
N ASP A 71 -13.07 -17.68 3.47
CA ASP A 71 -14.23 -18.36 2.90
C ASP A 71 -14.31 -19.81 3.40
N ARG A 72 -13.17 -20.50 3.51
CA ARG A 72 -13.08 -21.86 4.02
C ARG A 72 -13.39 -21.96 5.51
N LEU A 73 -12.96 -20.96 6.28
CA LEU A 73 -13.13 -20.90 7.73
C LEU A 73 -14.58 -20.58 8.10
N VAL A 74 -15.21 -19.65 7.38
CA VAL A 74 -16.58 -19.20 7.64
C VAL A 74 -17.61 -20.06 6.89
N GLY A 75 -17.26 -20.63 5.74
CA GLY A 75 -18.11 -21.52 4.94
C GLY A 75 -19.03 -20.81 3.94
N HIS A 76 -18.91 -19.49 3.79
CA HIS A 76 -19.62 -18.65 2.83
C HIS A 76 -18.69 -17.53 2.32
N PRO A 77 -19.00 -16.87 1.18
CA PRO A 77 -18.17 -15.78 0.68
C PRO A 77 -18.02 -14.68 1.73
N PHE A 78 -16.78 -14.35 2.05
CA PHE A 78 -16.41 -13.47 3.15
C PHE A 78 -15.59 -12.27 2.63
N THR A 79 -16.04 -11.06 2.96
CA THR A 79 -15.42 -9.83 2.46
C THR A 79 -14.26 -9.41 3.35
N ILE A 80 -13.06 -9.33 2.79
CA ILE A 80 -11.87 -8.86 3.52
C ILE A 80 -11.48 -7.48 3.03
N GLU A 81 -11.48 -6.53 3.95
CA GLU A 81 -10.96 -5.19 3.73
C GLU A 81 -9.64 -5.01 4.47
N LEU A 82 -8.60 -4.59 3.75
CA LEU A 82 -7.30 -4.27 4.32
C LEU A 82 -7.16 -2.76 4.45
N LEU A 83 -7.08 -2.30 5.70
CA LEU A 83 -6.87 -0.92 6.08
C LEU A 83 -5.43 -0.74 6.56
N GLY A 84 -4.77 0.34 6.15
CA GLY A 84 -3.50 0.74 6.75
C GLY A 84 -3.77 1.65 7.93
N GLU A 85 -3.15 1.40 9.09
CA GLU A 85 -3.15 2.38 10.16
C GLU A 85 -2.39 3.63 9.68
N LEU A 86 -3.13 4.72 9.46
CA LEU A 86 -2.57 6.05 9.25
C LEU A 86 -2.04 6.53 10.60
N SER A 87 -0.90 5.98 11.01
CA SER A 87 -0.20 6.51 12.17
C SER A 87 0.22 7.94 11.85
N GLU A 88 -0.34 8.92 12.55
CA GLU A 88 0.14 10.30 12.58
C GLU A 88 1.51 10.33 13.29
N LEU A 89 2.52 9.74 12.68
CA LEU A 89 3.89 9.76 13.19
C LEU A 89 4.82 10.49 12.20
N PRO A 90 5.80 11.25 12.72
CA PRO A 90 6.67 12.07 11.91
C PRO A 90 7.49 11.17 10.99
N VAL A 91 7.44 11.46 9.70
CA VAL A 91 8.21 10.77 8.66
C VAL A 91 9.70 11.04 8.83
N ASP A 92 10.37 10.23 9.66
CA ASP A 92 11.81 10.07 9.60
C ASP A 92 12.12 9.17 8.40
N GLY A 93 12.67 9.79 7.37
CA GLY A 93 12.89 9.17 6.09
C GLY A 93 14.01 8.14 6.17
N ASN A 94 13.69 6.87 5.95
CA ASN A 94 14.62 6.00 5.28
C ASN A 94 13.95 4.78 4.64
N ASP A 95 14.58 4.37 3.56
CA ASP A 95 14.53 3.07 2.91
C ASP A 95 13.52 2.80 1.77
N ARG A 96 14.07 3.08 0.58
CA ARG A 96 14.36 2.10 -0.49
C ARG A 96 13.19 1.45 -1.26
N MET A 97 13.01 2.02 -2.46
CA MET A 97 13.27 1.39 -3.76
C MET A 97 12.73 -0.03 -4.08
N LYS A 98 12.05 -0.09 -5.25
CA LYS A 98 11.76 -1.22 -6.18
C LYS A 98 10.41 -1.94 -5.94
N SER A 99 9.56 -2.20 -6.94
CA SER A 99 9.64 -2.02 -8.39
C SER A 99 8.27 -2.24 -9.08
N SER A 100 8.09 -1.54 -10.20
CA SER A 100 7.45 -1.93 -11.48
C SER A 100 5.97 -2.36 -11.56
N ALA A 101 5.20 -1.56 -12.30
CA ALA A 101 4.24 -2.06 -13.29
C ALA A 101 4.22 -1.15 -14.54
N LYS A 102 4.08 -1.77 -15.71
CA LYS A 102 4.29 -1.25 -17.08
C LYS A 102 3.32 -0.10 -17.49
N PRO A 103 3.68 0.75 -18.48
CA PRO A 103 2.78 1.76 -19.01
C PRO A 103 1.86 1.15 -20.07
N SER A 104 0.54 1.22 -19.87
CA SER A 104 -0.43 1.07 -20.95
C SER A 104 -1.08 2.43 -21.20
N GLY A 105 -0.98 2.89 -22.44
CA GLY A 105 -1.27 4.27 -22.80
C GLY A 105 -2.75 4.61 -22.80
N LYS A 106 -3.02 5.88 -22.57
CA LYS A 106 -3.98 6.67 -23.37
C LYS A 106 -3.48 8.10 -23.41
N ARG A 107 -3.17 8.55 -24.63
CA ARG A 107 -2.94 9.97 -24.95
C ARG A 107 -4.15 10.76 -24.45
N SER A 108 -3.91 11.76 -23.60
CA SER A 108 -4.83 12.88 -23.50
C SER A 108 -4.06 14.17 -23.74
N SER A 109 -4.67 15.00 -24.55
CA SER A 109 -4.15 16.20 -25.17
C SER A 109 -3.81 17.28 -24.15
N ARG A 110 -2.60 17.82 -24.30
CA ARG A 110 -2.20 19.23 -24.22
C ARG A 110 -3.16 20.25 -23.55
N LEU A 111 -2.53 20.95 -22.60
CA LEU A 111 -2.62 22.38 -22.26
C LEU A 111 -3.65 22.83 -21.21
N SER A 112 -3.09 23.58 -20.24
CA SER A 112 -3.73 24.39 -19.20
C SER A 112 -4.47 23.61 -18.13
N GLY A 113 -3.70 23.10 -17.15
CA GLY A 113 -4.30 22.65 -15.89
C GLY A 113 -5.05 23.82 -15.23
N PRO A 114 -6.24 23.59 -14.65
CA PRO A 114 -6.90 24.61 -13.86
C PRO A 114 -5.94 25.02 -12.75
N ALA A 115 -5.80 26.32 -12.51
CA ALA A 115 -5.10 26.82 -11.34
C ALA A 115 -5.64 26.04 -10.13
N LEU A 116 -4.78 25.23 -9.51
CA LEU A 116 -5.06 24.51 -8.27
C LEU A 116 -5.08 25.51 -7.11
N GLN A 117 -5.80 26.61 -7.27
CA GLN A 117 -6.11 27.53 -6.19
C GLN A 117 -7.20 26.85 -5.35
N GLY A 118 -6.79 26.24 -4.24
CA GLY A 118 -7.70 25.85 -3.16
C GLY A 118 -7.99 24.36 -2.99
N ARG A 119 -7.38 23.45 -3.76
CA ARG A 119 -7.37 22.02 -3.42
C ARG A 119 -6.02 21.68 -2.79
N SER A 120 -6.01 21.42 -1.48
CA SER A 120 -4.85 20.78 -0.85
C SER A 120 -4.67 19.43 -1.52
N LEU A 121 -3.57 19.26 -2.24
CA LEU A 121 -3.27 18.06 -3.03
C LEU A 121 -3.02 16.81 -2.18
N GLY A 122 -3.21 16.87 -0.86
CA GLY A 122 -2.81 15.81 0.07
C GLY A 122 -1.30 15.55 0.11
N ILE A 123 -0.49 16.33 -0.64
CA ILE A 123 0.96 16.19 -0.69
C ILE A 123 1.62 17.09 0.35
N ASN A 124 2.68 16.59 0.97
CA ASN A 124 3.47 17.38 1.91
C ASN A 124 4.20 18.51 1.17
N PRO A 125 3.94 19.80 1.51
CA PRO A 125 4.55 20.94 0.81
C PRO A 125 6.08 21.02 0.98
N LYS A 126 6.66 20.26 1.91
CA LYS A 126 8.12 20.19 2.09
C LYS A 126 8.82 19.37 1.01
N ASN A 127 8.07 18.56 0.25
CA ASN A 127 8.62 17.73 -0.83
C ASN A 127 8.88 18.60 -2.06
N THR A 128 10.04 19.26 -2.06
CA THR A 128 10.54 20.13 -3.13
C THR A 128 11.86 19.57 -3.68
N PHE A 129 12.25 19.93 -4.91
CA PHE A 129 13.55 19.54 -5.47
C PHE A 129 14.72 19.96 -4.57
N THR A 130 14.61 21.12 -3.91
CA THR A 130 15.64 21.65 -3.01
C THR A 130 15.87 20.78 -1.78
N ASN A 131 14.82 20.13 -1.27
CA ASN A 131 14.88 19.29 -0.07
C ASN A 131 15.01 17.80 -0.39
N PHE A 132 15.16 17.45 -1.67
CA PHE A 132 15.32 16.06 -2.10
C PHE A 132 16.80 15.64 -1.97
N ILE A 133 17.05 14.57 -1.22
CA ILE A 133 18.39 14.01 -1.06
C ILE A 133 18.70 13.08 -2.23
N VAL A 134 19.66 13.47 -3.05
CA VAL A 134 20.11 12.69 -4.21
C VAL A 134 21.16 11.67 -3.75
N GLY A 135 20.96 10.41 -4.12
CA GLY A 135 21.97 9.35 -3.97
C GLY A 135 22.32 8.74 -5.33
N GLY A 136 23.30 7.82 -5.35
CA GLY A 136 23.80 7.24 -6.61
C GLY A 136 22.75 6.52 -7.47
N GLY A 137 21.63 6.06 -6.88
CA GLY A 137 20.51 5.46 -7.61
C GLY A 137 19.48 6.45 -8.16
N SER A 138 19.49 7.71 -7.70
CA SER A 138 18.50 8.74 -8.06
C SER A 138 19.09 9.94 -8.80
N GLU A 139 20.41 9.99 -8.96
CA GLU A 139 21.14 11.09 -9.59
C GLU A 139 20.67 11.42 -11.01
N LEU A 140 20.56 10.41 -11.88
CA LEU A 140 20.12 10.59 -13.27
C LEU A 140 18.68 11.11 -13.33
N ALA A 141 17.78 10.53 -12.55
CA ALA A 141 16.38 10.92 -12.53
C ALA A 141 16.19 12.35 -12.01
N HIS A 142 16.92 12.71 -10.95
CA HIS A 142 16.91 14.07 -10.40
C HIS A 142 17.40 15.10 -11.43
N ALA A 143 18.52 14.82 -12.10
CA ALA A 143 19.08 15.70 -13.13
C ALA A 143 18.11 15.88 -14.30
N ALA A 144 17.48 14.79 -14.78
CA ALA A 144 16.49 14.85 -15.85
C ALA A 144 15.26 15.70 -15.47
N CYS A 145 14.71 15.47 -14.27
CA CYS A 145 13.56 16.24 -13.77
C CYS A 145 13.89 17.73 -13.63
N ILE A 146 15.06 18.09 -13.09
CA ILE A 146 15.52 19.48 -13.00
C ILE A 146 15.66 20.11 -14.39
N ALA A 147 16.25 19.39 -15.35
CA ALA A 147 16.44 19.91 -16.70
C ALA A 147 15.11 20.24 -17.37
N VAL A 148 14.10 19.39 -17.21
CA VAL A 148 12.75 19.62 -17.75
C VAL A 148 12.03 20.74 -17.00
N ALA A 149 12.18 20.82 -15.68
CA ALA A 149 11.58 21.88 -14.86
C ALA A 149 12.14 23.26 -15.21
N ASN A 150 13.45 23.35 -15.47
CA ASN A 150 14.12 24.61 -15.81
C ASN A 150 13.97 25.00 -17.27
N ALA A 151 13.85 24.03 -18.19
CA ALA A 151 13.68 24.26 -19.61
C ALA A 151 12.42 23.52 -20.13
N PRO A 152 11.22 23.97 -19.71
CA PRO A 152 9.98 23.34 -20.13
C PRO A 152 9.89 23.36 -21.66
N ALA A 153 9.62 22.19 -22.25
CA ALA A 153 9.53 21.94 -23.69
C ALA A 153 10.83 21.93 -24.52
N HIS A 154 12.02 22.02 -23.91
CA HIS A 154 13.29 21.99 -24.67
C HIS A 154 14.15 20.72 -24.43
N ALA A 155 13.99 20.05 -23.27
CA ALA A 155 14.82 18.91 -22.85
C ALA A 155 14.16 17.53 -23.07
N TYR A 156 13.57 17.29 -24.25
CA TYR A 156 13.11 15.96 -24.65
C TYR A 156 13.75 15.57 -25.98
N ASN A 157 14.79 14.74 -25.93
CA ASN A 157 15.30 14.02 -27.12
C ASN A 157 14.76 12.59 -27.06
N PRO A 158 13.70 12.26 -27.82
CA PRO A 158 13.07 10.94 -27.84
C PRO A 158 14.00 9.82 -28.31
#